data_AF-A0A8T0CEF2-F1
#
_entry.id   AF-A0A8T0CEF2-F1
#
_cell.length_a   1.000
_cell.length_b   1.000
_cell.length_c   1.000
_cell.angle_alpha   90.00
_cell.angle_beta   90.00
_cell.angle_gamma   90.00
#
_symmetry.space_group_name_H-M   'P 1'
#
loop_
_entity.id
_entity.type
_entity.pdbx_description
1 polymer ?
#
loop_
_entity_poly.entity_id
_entity_poly.type
_entity_poly.pdbx_seq_one_letter_code
_entity_poly.pdbx_strand_id
1 'polypeptide(L)'
;MGNCAAPQITRNGGRAMTTHHHSWPSSSPSTLKLIHTDGRLQEFTQNIKASHLLSQNPNCFLCSSESMFINSIVPQIHEEEDLYLGQLYFLLPLSMSRVPLSIRELCMLAIKANAVLKGSSCFRGSKDGVPSVANHPI
;
A
#
# COMPACT_ATOMS: atom_id res chain seq x y z
N MET A 1 -55.72 -26.93 39.19
CA MET A 1 -56.10 -26.01 38.10
C MET A 1 -55.85 -24.59 38.60
N GLY A 2 -54.71 -24.00 38.26
CA GLY A 2 -54.30 -22.69 38.75
C GLY A 2 -54.13 -21.73 37.58
N ASN A 3 -54.98 -20.71 37.54
CA ASN A 3 -54.83 -19.56 36.66
C ASN A 3 -53.78 -18.65 37.30
N CYS A 4 -52.69 -18.37 36.61
CA CYS A 4 -51.71 -17.39 37.08
C CYS A 4 -51.49 -16.34 35.98
N ALA A 5 -51.92 -15.12 36.29
CA ALA A 5 -51.72 -13.90 35.53
C ALA A 5 -50.22 -13.59 35.37
N ALA A 6 -49.87 -13.02 34.22
CA ALA A 6 -48.52 -12.58 33.89
C ALA A 6 -48.05 -11.41 34.77
N PRO A 7 -46.74 -11.33 35.07
CA PRO A 7 -46.04 -10.07 35.21
C PRO A 7 -45.17 -9.82 33.97
N GLN A 8 -45.33 -8.63 33.41
CA GLN A 8 -44.49 -8.09 32.34
C GLN A 8 -43.09 -7.84 32.89
N ILE A 9 -42.06 -8.49 32.36
CA ILE A 9 -40.66 -8.12 32.55
C ILE A 9 -40.05 -7.75 31.20
N THR A 10 -39.76 -6.47 31.06
CA THR A 10 -38.95 -5.87 30.01
C THR A 10 -37.63 -6.61 29.90
N ARG A 11 -37.38 -7.26 28.75
CA ARG A 11 -36.02 -7.64 28.35
C ARG A 11 -35.70 -7.01 27.01
N ASN A 12 -35.17 -5.79 27.10
CA ASN A 12 -34.44 -5.17 26.01
C ASN A 12 -33.18 -6.01 25.72
N GLY A 13 -32.98 -6.39 24.47
CA GLY A 13 -31.84 -7.22 24.08
C GLY A 13 -32.06 -7.91 22.75
N GLY A 14 -32.28 -7.12 21.70
CA GLY A 14 -32.24 -7.59 20.32
C GLY A 14 -30.87 -8.24 20.07
N ARG A 15 -30.88 -9.55 19.83
CA ARG A 15 -29.72 -10.28 19.32
C ARG A 15 -29.57 -9.91 17.84
N ALA A 16 -28.96 -8.76 17.57
CA ALA A 16 -28.42 -8.47 16.26
C ALA A 16 -27.22 -9.42 16.06
N MET A 17 -27.38 -10.41 15.18
CA MET A 17 -26.24 -11.13 14.63
C MET A 17 -25.45 -10.13 13.79
N THR A 18 -24.42 -9.53 14.38
CA THR A 18 -23.43 -8.78 13.60
C THR A 18 -22.59 -9.80 12.87
N THR A 19 -22.98 -10.10 11.64
CA THR A 19 -22.05 -10.56 10.62
C THR A 19 -20.91 -9.55 10.61
N HIS A 20 -19.78 -9.92 11.21
CA HIS A 20 -18.54 -9.14 11.13
C HIS A 20 -18.00 -9.27 9.70
N HIS A 21 -18.70 -8.64 8.75
CA HIS A 21 -18.17 -8.36 7.45
C HIS A 21 -17.14 -7.26 7.68
N HIS A 22 -15.86 -7.65 7.66
CA HIS A 22 -14.73 -6.73 7.70
C HIS A 22 -14.68 -5.97 6.36
N SER A 23 -15.72 -5.19 6.05
CA SER A 23 -15.69 -4.25 4.95
C SER A 23 -14.85 -3.09 5.42
N TRP A 24 -13.58 -3.10 5.03
CA TRP A 24 -12.71 -1.96 5.17
C TRP A 24 -12.93 -1.08 3.93
N PRO A 25 -13.67 0.04 4.00
CA PRO A 25 -13.68 1.00 2.92
C PRO A 25 -12.38 1.80 2.99
N SER A 26 -11.30 1.26 2.42
CA SER A 26 -10.17 2.10 2.01
C SER A 26 -10.55 2.77 0.70
N SER A 27 -11.54 3.67 0.72
CA SER A 27 -11.92 4.43 -0.48
C SER A 27 -10.95 5.60 -0.69
N SER A 28 -9.65 5.35 -0.56
CA SER A 28 -8.66 6.23 -1.16
C SER A 28 -8.77 6.01 -2.67
N PRO A 29 -8.92 7.07 -3.49
CA PRO A 29 -8.92 6.89 -4.93
C PRO A 29 -7.62 6.18 -5.34
N SER A 30 -7.73 5.18 -6.23
CA SER A 30 -6.56 4.51 -6.78
C SER A 30 -5.70 5.55 -7.49
N THR A 31 -4.51 5.83 -6.95
CA THR A 31 -3.53 6.70 -7.58
C THR A 31 -2.48 5.86 -8.29
N LEU A 32 -1.96 6.36 -9.40
CA LEU A 32 -0.70 5.88 -9.96
C LEU A 32 0.43 6.33 -9.03
N LYS A 33 1.34 5.41 -8.69
CA LYS A 33 2.47 5.71 -7.80
C LYS A 33 3.79 5.55 -8.54
N LEU A 34 4.57 6.61 -8.59
CA LEU A 34 5.91 6.63 -9.16
C LEU A 34 6.94 6.81 -8.04
N ILE A 35 7.82 5.84 -7.89
CA ILE A 35 8.86 5.82 -6.86
C ILE A 35 10.21 6.09 -7.50
N HIS A 36 10.85 7.15 -7.05
CA HIS A 36 12.18 7.53 -7.50
C HIS A 36 13.26 6.84 -6.66
N THR A 37 14.38 6.51 -7.28
CA THR A 37 15.54 5.93 -6.57
C THR A 37 16.17 6.87 -5.54
N ASP A 38 15.88 8.17 -5.61
CA ASP A 38 16.28 9.18 -4.61
C ASP A 38 15.41 9.16 -3.34
N GLY A 39 14.37 8.30 -3.29
CA GLY A 39 13.47 8.20 -2.14
C GLY A 39 12.30 9.18 -2.19
N ARG A 40 11.93 9.69 -3.37
CA ARG A 40 10.71 10.48 -3.57
C ARG A 40 9.57 9.62 -4.10
N LEU A 41 8.35 10.01 -3.75
CA LEU A 41 7.10 9.43 -4.27
C LEU A 41 6.31 10.52 -4.98
N GLN A 42 5.85 10.23 -6.19
CA GLN A 42 4.93 11.05 -6.94
C GLN A 42 3.64 10.27 -7.17
N GLU A 43 2.52 10.82 -6.73
CA GLU A 43 1.19 10.21 -6.90
C GLU A 43 0.38 11.00 -7.91
N PHE A 44 -0.35 10.29 -8.76
CA PHE A 44 -1.18 10.91 -9.79
C PHE A 44 -2.58 10.33 -9.75
N THR A 45 -3.56 11.21 -9.96
CA THR A 45 -4.99 10.87 -9.97
C THR A 45 -5.52 10.56 -11.38
N GLN A 46 -4.64 10.57 -12.38
CA GLN A 46 -4.94 10.21 -13.76
C GLN A 46 -3.86 9.29 -14.32
N ASN A 47 -4.20 8.56 -15.37
CA ASN A 47 -3.25 7.81 -16.20
C ASN A 47 -2.28 8.79 -16.87
N ILE A 48 -1.02 8.37 -17.02
CA ILE A 48 0.03 9.22 -17.56
C ILE A 48 0.84 8.46 -18.59
N LYS A 49 1.11 9.10 -19.71
CA LYS A 49 1.99 8.56 -20.73
C LYS A 49 3.43 8.50 -20.23
N ALA A 50 4.11 7.37 -20.43
CA ALA A 50 5.49 7.18 -19.99
C ALA A 50 6.43 8.27 -20.51
N SER A 51 6.27 8.71 -21.76
CA SER A 51 7.05 9.80 -22.36
C SER A 51 7.01 11.10 -21.54
N HIS A 52 5.87 11.41 -20.91
CA HIS A 52 5.72 12.61 -20.11
C HIS A 52 6.68 12.60 -18.91
N LEU A 53 6.76 11.47 -18.20
CA LEU A 53 7.64 11.32 -17.03
C LEU A 53 9.11 11.22 -17.43
N LEU A 54 9.40 10.54 -18.54
CA LEU A 54 10.77 10.40 -19.06
C LEU A 54 11.32 11.74 -19.56
N SER A 55 10.48 12.61 -20.14
CA SER A 55 10.89 13.95 -20.58
C SER A 55 11.36 14.85 -19.43
N GLN A 56 10.83 14.65 -18.22
CA GLN A 56 11.19 15.39 -17.01
C GLN A 56 12.43 14.82 -16.31
N ASN A 57 12.80 13.58 -16.62
CA ASN A 57 13.85 12.84 -15.94
C ASN A 57 14.83 12.26 -16.97
N PRO A 58 15.71 13.11 -17.54
CA PRO A 58 16.70 12.64 -18.50
C PRO A 58 17.66 11.63 -17.84
N ASN A 59 18.04 10.60 -18.58
CA ASN A 59 18.87 9.47 -18.13
C ASN A 59 18.19 8.48 -17.16
N CYS A 60 16.86 8.51 -17.07
CA CYS A 60 16.09 7.50 -16.34
C CYS A 60 15.23 6.67 -17.29
N PHE A 61 14.77 5.52 -16.80
CA PHE A 61 13.76 4.69 -17.43
C PHE A 61 12.68 4.29 -16.42
N LEU A 62 11.52 3.88 -16.93
CA LEU A 62 10.38 3.42 -16.13
C LEU A 62 10.28 1.90 -16.14
N CYS A 63 9.91 1.33 -15.02
CA CYS A 63 9.56 -0.09 -14.93
C CYS A 63 8.39 -0.31 -13.97
N SER A 64 7.59 -1.35 -14.24
CA SER A 64 6.56 -1.80 -13.31
C SER A 64 7.19 -2.60 -12.17
N SER A 65 6.70 -2.39 -10.95
CA SER A 65 7.13 -3.18 -9.78
C SER A 65 6.85 -4.67 -9.90
N GLU A 66 5.80 -5.05 -10.63
CA GLU A 66 5.42 -6.45 -10.85
C GLU A 66 6.39 -7.19 -11.77
N SER A 67 7.15 -6.46 -12.59
CA SER A 67 8.06 -7.02 -13.58
C SER A 67 9.52 -7.00 -13.15
N MET A 68 9.79 -6.72 -11.87
CA MET A 68 11.16 -6.65 -11.31
C MET A 68 11.54 -7.96 -10.64
N PHE A 69 12.49 -8.69 -11.25
CA PHE A 69 12.95 -9.99 -10.74
C PHE A 69 14.45 -10.01 -10.48
N ILE A 70 14.84 -10.76 -9.46
CA ILE A 70 16.24 -11.00 -9.09
C ILE A 70 16.97 -11.66 -10.25
N ASN A 71 18.20 -11.23 -10.51
CA ASN A 71 19.10 -11.73 -11.55
C ASN A 71 18.52 -11.61 -12.98
N SER A 72 17.52 -10.74 -13.18
CA SER A 72 16.96 -10.42 -14.49
C SER A 72 17.27 -8.98 -14.87
N ILE A 73 17.37 -8.74 -16.17
CA ILE A 73 17.30 -7.37 -16.70
C ILE A 73 15.91 -6.83 -16.41
N VAL A 74 15.84 -5.59 -15.90
CA VAL A 74 14.57 -4.94 -15.62
C VAL A 74 13.92 -4.51 -16.94
N PRO A 75 12.68 -4.93 -17.22
CA PRO A 75 11.99 -4.52 -18.42
C PRO A 75 11.66 -3.03 -18.34
N GLN A 76 11.99 -2.32 -19.42
CA GLN A 76 11.67 -0.91 -19.58
C GLN A 76 10.28 -0.77 -20.19
N ILE A 77 9.48 0.14 -19.64
CA ILE A 77 8.21 0.58 -20.23
C ILE A 77 8.54 1.55 -21.38
N HIS A 78 7.94 1.32 -22.54
CA HIS A 78 8.10 2.16 -23.71
C HIS A 78 7.47 3.52 -23.48
N GLU A 79 8.05 4.56 -24.07
CA GLU A 79 7.59 5.95 -23.94
C GLU A 79 6.14 6.17 -24.44
N GLU A 80 5.67 5.28 -25.33
CA GLU A 80 4.33 5.33 -25.90
C GLU A 80 3.26 4.70 -25.00
N GLU A 81 3.66 3.90 -24.02
CA GLU A 81 2.75 3.20 -23.12
C GLU A 81 2.17 4.15 -22.05
N ASP A 82 0.91 3.90 -21.71
CA ASP A 82 0.26 4.58 -20.60
C ASP A 82 0.50 3.84 -19.29
N LEU A 83 0.78 4.61 -18.25
CA LEU A 83 0.83 4.14 -16.88
C LEU A 83 -0.55 4.27 -16.24
N TYR A 84 -0.94 3.25 -15.48
CA TYR A 84 -2.30 3.10 -14.97
C TYR A 84 -2.43 3.45 -13.48
N LEU A 85 -3.64 3.85 -13.09
CA LEU A 85 -3.99 4.07 -11.69
C LEU A 85 -3.97 2.76 -10.90
N GLY A 86 -3.65 2.87 -9.61
CA GLY A 86 -3.54 1.71 -8.71
C GLY A 86 -2.28 0.88 -8.92
N GLN A 87 -1.46 1.24 -9.91
CA GLN A 87 -0.21 0.58 -10.21
C GLN A 87 0.99 1.34 -9.62
N LEU A 88 2.05 0.58 -9.35
CA LEU A 88 3.29 1.08 -8.78
C LEU A 88 4.43 0.89 -9.77
N TYR A 89 5.05 2.01 -10.10
CA TYR A 89 6.15 2.11 -11.04
C TYR A 89 7.39 2.67 -10.35
N PHE A 90 8.56 2.22 -10.80
CA PHE A 90 9.84 2.75 -10.38
C PHE A 90 10.48 3.55 -11.50
N LEU A 91 11.10 4.67 -11.12
CA LEU A 91 11.96 5.45 -11.99
C LEU A 91 13.42 5.13 -11.64
N LEU A 92 14.10 4.44 -12.54
CA LEU A 92 15.46 3.93 -12.35
C LEU A 92 16.45 4.63 -13.28
N PRO A 93 17.72 4.85 -12.88
CA PRO A 93 18.76 5.35 -13.77
C PRO A 93 19.07 4.36 -14.90
N LEU A 94 19.35 4.86 -16.12
CA LEU A 94 19.71 4.03 -17.29
C LEU A 94 20.93 3.12 -17.06
N SER A 95 21.80 3.43 -16.10
CA SER A 95 22.90 2.54 -15.71
C SER A 95 22.42 1.18 -15.19
N MET A 96 21.19 1.08 -14.67
CA MET A 96 20.60 -0.17 -14.20
C MET A 96 19.89 -0.98 -15.29
N SER A 97 19.59 -0.40 -16.47
CA SER A 97 18.81 -1.10 -17.50
C SER A 97 19.57 -2.20 -18.23
N ARG A 98 20.92 -2.19 -18.15
CA ARG A 98 21.79 -3.15 -18.83
C ARG A 98 22.38 -4.20 -17.91
N VAL A 99 22.12 -4.11 -16.61
CA VAL A 99 22.72 -4.96 -15.58
C VAL A 99 21.61 -5.78 -14.91
N PRO A 100 21.80 -7.08 -14.68
CA PRO A 100 20.84 -7.88 -13.94
C PRO A 100 20.62 -7.32 -12.53
N LEU A 101 19.35 -7.24 -12.12
CA LEU A 101 18.97 -6.72 -10.83
C LEU A 101 19.44 -7.66 -9.71
N SER A 102 20.44 -7.27 -8.93
CA SER A 102 20.88 -8.08 -7.79
C SER A 102 19.82 -8.11 -6.67
N ILE A 103 19.87 -9.13 -5.81
CA ILE A 103 19.02 -9.21 -4.60
C ILE A 103 19.15 -7.93 -3.78
N ARG A 104 20.37 -7.43 -3.61
CA ARG A 104 20.65 -6.22 -2.84
C ARG A 104 19.93 -5.01 -3.42
N GLU A 105 20.00 -4.82 -4.73
CA GLU A 105 19.31 -3.71 -5.41
C GLU A 105 17.80 -3.81 -5.26
N LEU A 106 17.23 -5.01 -5.49
CA LEU A 106 15.78 -5.22 -5.30
C LEU A 106 15.33 -4.92 -3.87
N CYS A 107 16.07 -5.42 -2.88
CA CYS A 107 15.78 -5.16 -1.47
C CYS A 107 15.86 -3.66 -1.16
N MET A 108 16.85 -2.95 -1.68
CA MET A 108 16.97 -1.50 -1.48
C MET A 108 15.80 -0.73 -2.09
N LEU A 109 15.36 -1.09 -3.29
CA LEU A 109 14.18 -0.49 -3.92
C LEU A 109 12.91 -0.75 -3.11
N ALA A 110 12.72 -1.97 -2.61
CA ALA A 110 11.58 -2.32 -1.76
C ALA A 110 11.58 -1.56 -0.42
N ILE A 111 12.75 -1.41 0.21
CA ILE A 111 12.89 -0.63 1.44
C ILE A 111 12.55 0.85 1.19
N LYS A 112 13.10 1.44 0.12
CA LYS A 112 12.80 2.83 -0.28
C LYS A 112 11.32 3.00 -0.57
N ALA A 113 10.73 2.09 -1.33
CA ALA A 113 9.30 2.10 -1.63
C ALA A 113 8.46 2.06 -0.36
N ASN A 114 8.76 1.14 0.54
CA ASN A 114 8.08 1.06 1.82
C ASN A 114 8.23 2.34 2.66
N ALA A 115 9.42 2.95 2.68
CA ALA A 115 9.64 4.19 3.43
C ALA A 115 8.73 5.33 2.93
N VAL A 116 8.64 5.51 1.60
CA VAL A 116 7.82 6.58 1.02
C VAL A 116 6.33 6.30 1.09
N LEU A 117 5.91 5.05 0.86
CA LEU A 117 4.51 4.64 0.95
C LEU A 117 3.97 4.70 2.38
N LYS A 118 4.83 4.45 3.37
CA LYS A 118 4.48 4.59 4.78
C LYS A 118 4.29 6.04 5.21
N GLY A 119 4.95 6.98 4.54
CA GLY A 119 4.78 8.41 4.74
C GLY A 119 3.54 8.99 4.05
N SER A 120 3.11 8.41 2.93
CA SER A 120 1.91 8.84 2.19
C SER A 120 0.61 8.18 2.67
N SER A 121 0.68 7.12 3.46
CA SER A 121 -0.49 6.51 4.12
C SER A 121 -0.78 7.21 5.45
N CYS A 122 -1.65 8.21 5.41
CA CYS A 122 -2.35 8.63 6.63
C CYS A 122 -3.19 7.45 7.15
N PHE A 123 -3.08 7.17 8.44
CA PHE A 123 -3.68 6.07 9.23
C PHE A 123 -3.03 4.68 9.14
N ARG A 124 -1.81 4.59 9.67
CA ARG A 124 -1.36 3.39 10.38
C ARG A 124 -1.95 3.40 11.79
N GLY A 125 -3.19 2.94 11.92
CA GLY A 125 -3.79 2.63 13.21
C GLY A 125 -3.36 1.25 13.71
N SER A 126 -2.07 1.04 13.97
CA SER A 126 -1.63 -0.05 14.85
C SER A 126 -1.43 0.58 16.22
N LYS A 127 -2.52 0.65 16.99
CA LYS A 127 -2.46 1.04 18.39
C LYS A 127 -1.56 0.05 19.14
N ASP A 128 -0.60 0.63 19.81
CA ASP A 128 0.19 0.05 20.88
C ASP A 128 -0.73 -0.56 21.95
N GLY A 129 -0.34 -1.71 22.49
CA GLY A 129 -1.10 -2.33 23.58
C GLY A 129 -0.58 -3.71 23.97
N VAL A 130 0.63 -3.79 24.55
CA VAL A 130 0.85 -4.80 25.60
C VAL A 130 0.67 -4.11 26.94
N PRO A 131 -0.28 -4.54 27.79
CA PRO A 131 -0.46 -3.94 29.10
C PRO A 131 0.76 -4.22 29.97
N SER A 132 1.23 -3.16 30.62
CA SER A 132 2.21 -3.16 31.70
C SER A 132 1.91 -4.30 32.68
N VAL A 133 2.80 -5.29 32.78
CA VAL A 133 2.75 -6.26 33.87
C VAL A 133 2.85 -5.47 35.18
N ALA A 134 1.84 -5.65 36.02
CA ALA A 134 1.73 -4.97 37.29
C ALA A 134 2.89 -5.38 38.21
N ASN A 135 3.75 -4.43 38.54
CA ASN A 135 4.49 -4.47 39.79
C ASN A 135 3.48 -4.15 40.91
N HIS A 136 3.23 -5.10 41.81
CA HIS A 136 2.79 -4.78 43.17
C HIS A 136 3.76 -5.44 44.15
N PRO A 137 4.38 -4.67 45.06
CA PRO A 137 5.29 -5.17 46.07
C PRO A 137 4.57 -5.56 47.38
N ILE A 138 5.33 -6.34 48.17
CA ILE A 138 5.17 -6.83 49.55
C ILE A 138 4.39 -8.14 49.69
#